data_AF-A0A7S3NG60-F1
#
_entry.id   AF-A0A7S3NG60-F1
#
_cell.length_a   1.000
_cell.length_b   1.000
_cell.length_c   1.000
_cell.angle_alpha   90.00
_cell.angle_beta   90.00
_cell.angle_gamma   90.00
#
_symmetry.space_group_name_H-M   'P 1'
#
loop_
_entity.id
_entity.type
_entity.pdbx_description
1 polymer ?
#
loop_
_entity_poly.entity_id
_entity_poly.type
_entity_poly.pdbx_seq_one_letter_code
_entity_poly.pdbx_strand_id
1 'polypeptide(L)'
;RSMYRKVIYSSISLPFCYVTGSAYLWQKRRKIEKIREIARREESMSREPVDVTPKNGTDGYEFNYADDKEFENEFSYRPVVLSGIYDHKNEILVDRTRDHERGYCVITPLYTHIDAKGEKRGIFVDRGWI
;
A
#
# COMPACT_ATOMS: atom_id res chain seq x y z
N ARG A 1 -21.78 10.81 -56.22
CA ARG A 1 -21.54 11.67 -55.01
C ARG A 1 -22.02 11.04 -53.69
N SER A 2 -23.16 10.34 -53.66
CA SER A 2 -23.70 9.67 -52.44
C SER A 2 -22.82 8.53 -51.90
N MET A 3 -22.29 7.66 -52.78
CA MET A 3 -21.53 6.47 -52.37
C MET A 3 -20.16 6.80 -51.75
N TYR A 4 -19.44 7.78 -52.30
CA TYR A 4 -18.13 8.21 -51.79
C TYR A 4 -18.20 8.78 -50.36
N ARG A 5 -19.25 9.57 -50.06
CA ARG A 5 -19.51 10.03 -48.69
C ARG A 5 -19.74 8.85 -47.74
N LYS A 6 -20.56 7.87 -48.13
CA LYS A 6 -20.84 6.68 -47.30
C LYS A 6 -19.56 5.89 -46.98
N VAL A 7 -18.68 5.72 -47.95
CA VAL A 7 -17.40 5.02 -47.76
C VAL A 7 -16.53 5.78 -46.74
N ILE A 8 -16.34 7.10 -46.92
CA ILE A 8 -15.56 7.92 -45.97
C ILE A 8 -16.16 7.87 -44.56
N TYR A 9 -17.49 7.99 -44.43
CA TYR A 9 -18.16 7.89 -43.14
C TYR A 9 -17.91 6.53 -42.49
N SER A 10 -18.04 5.41 -43.21
CA SER A 10 -17.76 4.08 -42.67
C SER A 10 -16.30 3.87 -42.28
N SER A 11 -15.35 4.40 -43.07
CA SER A 11 -13.92 4.27 -42.80
C SER A 11 -13.49 5.02 -41.54
N ILE A 12 -14.21 6.08 -41.14
CA ILE A 12 -13.93 6.83 -39.91
C ILE A 12 -14.77 6.30 -38.75
N SER A 13 -16.05 6.00 -38.97
CA SER A 13 -16.96 5.60 -37.91
C SER A 13 -16.66 4.21 -37.35
N LEU A 14 -16.25 3.25 -38.19
CA LEU A 14 -15.98 1.88 -37.74
C LEU A 14 -14.77 1.80 -36.78
N PRO A 15 -13.60 2.41 -37.10
CA PRO A 15 -12.49 2.47 -36.15
C PRO A 15 -12.87 3.21 -34.86
N PHE A 16 -13.63 4.30 -34.97
CA PHE A 16 -14.09 5.05 -33.80
C PHE A 16 -15.00 4.19 -32.90
N CYS A 17 -15.96 3.47 -33.47
CA CYS A 17 -16.81 2.52 -32.74
C CYS A 17 -15.99 1.38 -32.11
N TYR A 18 -14.97 0.87 -32.80
CA TYR A 18 -14.09 -0.17 -32.26
C TYR A 18 -13.27 0.32 -31.06
N VAL A 19 -12.67 1.50 -31.16
CA VAL A 19 -11.87 2.10 -30.08
C VAL A 19 -12.75 2.44 -28.88
N THR A 20 -13.90 3.08 -29.11
CA THR A 20 -14.84 3.43 -28.04
C THR A 20 -15.44 2.19 -27.37
N GLY A 21 -15.80 1.16 -28.15
CA GLY A 21 -16.25 -0.13 -27.62
C GLY A 21 -15.17 -0.83 -26.79
N SER A 22 -13.91 -0.83 -27.26
CA SER A 22 -12.78 -1.39 -26.52
C SER A 22 -12.51 -0.63 -25.22
N ALA A 23 -12.57 0.70 -25.26
CA ALA A 23 -12.43 1.56 -24.08
C ALA A 23 -13.55 1.28 -23.06
N TYR A 24 -14.79 1.14 -23.53
CA TYR A 24 -15.93 0.79 -22.67
C TYR A 24 -15.74 -0.58 -22.00
N LEU A 25 -15.34 -1.61 -22.74
CA LEU A 25 -15.08 -2.94 -22.19
C LEU A 25 -13.93 -2.92 -21.17
N TRP A 26 -12.87 -2.17 -21.46
CA TRP A 26 -11.76 -1.98 -20.52
C TRP A 26 -12.22 -1.29 -19.24
N GLN A 27 -12.99 -0.20 -19.35
CA GLN A 27 -13.55 0.51 -18.18
C GLN A 27 -14.44 -0.41 -17.34
N LYS A 28 -15.29 -1.22 -17.97
CA LYS A 28 -16.14 -2.20 -17.28
C LYS A 28 -15.30 -3.23 -16.53
N ARG A 29 -14.24 -3.75 -17.16
CA ARG A 29 -13.31 -4.70 -16.54
C ARG A 29 -12.57 -4.08 -15.35
N ARG A 30 -12.00 -2.88 -15.53
CA ARG A 30 -11.32 -2.13 -14.46
C ARG A 30 -12.23 -1.83 -13.27
N LYS A 31 -13.51 -1.53 -13.52
CA LYS A 31 -14.50 -1.34 -12.46
C LYS A 31 -14.67 -2.63 -11.65
N ILE A 32 -14.83 -3.77 -12.32
CA ILE A 32 -14.99 -5.08 -11.66
C ILE A 32 -13.72 -5.44 -10.88
N GLU A 33 -12.54 -5.27 -11.47
CA GLU A 33 -11.26 -5.49 -10.79
C GLU A 33 -11.13 -4.62 -9.54
N LYS A 34 -11.45 -3.32 -9.65
CA LYS A 34 -11.39 -2.39 -8.51
C LYS A 34 -12.33 -2.82 -7.39
N ILE A 35 -13.55 -3.26 -7.72
CA ILE A 35 -14.51 -3.76 -6.72
C ILE A 35 -13.96 -5.00 -6.01
N ARG A 36 -13.40 -5.95 -6.75
CA ARG A 36 -12.79 -7.16 -6.17
C ARG A 36 -11.61 -6.83 -5.28
N GLU A 37 -10.75 -5.91 -5.72
CA GLU A 37 -9.61 -5.46 -4.93
C GLU A 37 -10.02 -4.73 -3.65
N ILE A 38 -11.06 -3.90 -3.71
CA ILE A 38 -11.62 -3.26 -2.51
C ILE A 38 -12.12 -4.33 -1.54
N ALA A 39 -12.94 -5.27 -2.02
CA ALA A 39 -13.47 -6.36 -1.18
C ALA A 39 -12.37 -7.21 -0.54
N ARG A 40 -11.32 -7.57 -1.31
CA ARG A 40 -10.14 -8.30 -0.80
C ARG A 40 -9.45 -7.52 0.33
N ARG A 41 -9.26 -6.21 0.15
CA ARG A 41 -8.61 -5.35 1.14
C ARG A 41 -9.47 -5.20 2.39
N GLU A 42 -10.77 -4.99 2.23
CA GLU A 42 -11.72 -4.90 3.33
C GLU A 42 -11.72 -6.18 4.17
N GLU A 43 -11.71 -7.34 3.51
CA GLU A 43 -11.60 -8.63 4.18
C GLU A 43 -10.29 -8.72 4.98
N SER A 44 -9.14 -8.44 4.36
CA SER A 44 -7.84 -8.48 5.04
C SER A 44 -7.76 -7.51 6.23
N MET A 45 -8.30 -6.30 6.08
CA MET A 45 -8.32 -5.28 7.14
C MET A 45 -9.23 -5.66 8.31
N SER A 46 -10.29 -6.44 8.05
CA SER A 46 -11.25 -6.89 9.07
C SER A 46 -10.74 -8.04 9.94
N ARG A 47 -9.64 -8.69 9.55
CA ARG A 47 -9.05 -9.79 10.32
C ARG A 47 -8.44 -9.29 11.62
N GLU A 48 -8.34 -10.18 12.59
CA GLU A 48 -7.70 -9.84 13.86
C GLU A 48 -6.25 -9.41 13.66
N PRO A 49 -5.81 -8.33 14.34
CA PRO A 49 -4.44 -7.87 14.28
C PRO A 49 -3.45 -8.93 14.74
N VAL A 50 -2.39 -9.13 13.96
CA VAL A 50 -1.31 -10.08 14.31
C VAL A 50 -0.23 -9.37 15.09
N ASP A 51 0.15 -9.90 16.24
CA ASP A 51 1.33 -9.43 16.95
C ASP A 51 2.59 -9.91 16.22
N VAL A 52 3.38 -8.94 15.73
CA VAL A 52 4.65 -9.17 15.02
C VAL A 52 5.85 -8.78 15.86
N THR A 53 5.66 -8.57 17.17
CA THR A 53 6.74 -8.17 18.09
C THR A 53 7.78 -9.29 18.20
N PRO A 54 9.05 -9.05 17.81
CA PRO A 54 10.10 -10.05 17.96
C PRO A 54 10.38 -10.34 19.43
N LYS A 55 10.85 -11.55 19.71
CA LYS A 55 11.29 -11.91 21.06
C LYS A 55 12.65 -11.26 21.35
N ASN A 56 13.01 -11.15 22.62
CA ASN A 56 14.36 -10.75 22.98
C ASN A 56 15.34 -11.90 22.66
N GLY A 57 16.50 -11.55 22.10
CA GLY A 57 17.54 -12.50 21.71
C GLY A 57 17.41 -13.03 20.28
N THR A 58 16.38 -12.65 19.53
CA THR A 58 16.27 -12.92 18.09
C THR A 58 16.88 -11.78 17.28
N ASP A 59 17.53 -12.11 16.16
CA ASP A 59 18.25 -11.15 15.31
C ASP A 59 17.32 -10.32 14.41
N GLY A 60 16.01 -10.60 14.40
CA GLY A 60 15.05 -9.83 13.60
C GLY A 60 13.62 -10.33 13.69
N TYR A 61 12.79 -9.88 12.75
CA TYR A 61 11.40 -10.29 12.62
C TYR A 61 11.32 -11.67 11.97
N GLU A 62 10.78 -12.65 12.69
CA GLU A 62 10.66 -14.03 12.21
C GLU A 62 9.36 -14.21 11.41
N PHE A 63 9.43 -14.01 10.10
CA PHE A 63 8.35 -14.37 9.17
C PHE A 63 8.74 -15.67 8.45
N ASN A 64 8.15 -16.79 8.85
CA ASN A 64 8.45 -18.10 8.28
C ASN A 64 7.61 -18.36 7.01
N TYR A 65 8.03 -17.78 5.88
CA TYR A 65 7.41 -18.02 4.57
C TYR A 65 8.44 -18.55 3.57
N ALA A 66 8.04 -19.53 2.77
CA ALA A 66 8.89 -20.13 1.76
C ALA A 66 8.92 -19.32 0.44
N ASP A 67 7.85 -18.58 0.15
CA ASP A 67 7.67 -17.77 -1.05
C ASP A 67 7.13 -16.37 -0.72
N ASP A 68 7.61 -15.35 -1.43
CA ASP A 68 7.21 -13.96 -1.25
C ASP A 68 5.70 -13.77 -1.50
N LYS A 69 5.12 -14.57 -2.41
CA LYS A 69 3.68 -14.51 -2.72
C LYS A 69 2.82 -14.99 -1.57
N GLU A 70 3.28 -15.96 -0.79
CA GLU A 70 2.55 -16.43 0.37
C GLU A 70 2.52 -15.35 1.45
N PHE A 71 3.68 -14.71 1.68
CA PHE A 71 3.78 -13.56 2.59
C PHE A 71 2.87 -12.41 2.15
N GLU A 72 2.91 -12.02 0.87
CA GLU A 72 2.04 -10.96 0.35
C GLU A 72 0.55 -11.31 0.51
N ASN A 73 0.15 -12.55 0.26
CA ASN A 73 -1.26 -12.93 0.39
C ASN A 73 -1.75 -12.93 1.84
N GLU A 74 -0.87 -13.23 2.80
CA GLU A 74 -1.25 -13.25 4.22
C GLU A 74 -1.20 -11.88 4.88
N PHE A 75 -0.15 -11.09 4.62
CA PHE A 75 0.10 -9.83 5.31
C PHE A 75 -0.38 -8.59 4.56
N SER A 76 -0.66 -8.67 3.26
CA SER A 76 -1.14 -7.49 2.52
C SER A 76 -2.48 -7.00 3.09
N TYR A 77 -2.46 -5.76 3.59
CA TYR A 77 -3.58 -5.06 4.24
C TYR A 77 -4.06 -5.67 5.56
N ARG A 78 -3.37 -6.67 6.12
CA ARG A 78 -3.71 -7.21 7.42
C ARG A 78 -3.21 -6.28 8.52
N PRO A 79 -4.02 -5.93 9.54
CA PRO A 79 -3.55 -5.13 10.65
C PRO A 79 -2.50 -5.91 11.44
N VAL A 80 -1.46 -5.22 11.88
CA VAL A 80 -0.40 -5.77 12.72
C VAL A 80 -0.22 -4.92 13.96
N VAL A 81 0.14 -5.57 15.06
CA VAL A 81 0.45 -4.93 16.34
C VAL A 81 1.93 -5.11 16.61
N LEU A 82 2.56 -4.02 17.02
CA LEU A 82 3.97 -4.01 17.39
C LEU A 82 4.11 -3.30 18.73
N SER A 83 4.73 -3.98 19.68
CA SER A 83 5.00 -3.45 21.02
C SER A 83 6.45 -2.99 21.12
N GLY A 84 6.67 -1.90 21.86
CA GLY A 84 8.00 -1.34 22.03
C GLY A 84 8.01 -0.08 22.87
N ILE A 85 9.18 0.55 22.96
CA ILE A 85 9.41 1.78 23.70
C ILE A 85 9.87 2.87 22.73
N TYR A 86 9.17 3.99 22.72
CA TYR A 86 9.56 5.17 21.95
C TYR A 86 10.75 5.88 22.57
N ASP A 87 11.70 6.28 21.74
CA ASP A 87 12.79 7.15 22.13
C ASP A 87 12.55 8.59 21.67
N HIS A 88 11.87 9.35 22.52
CA HIS A 88 11.60 10.77 22.29
C HIS A 88 12.85 11.65 22.37
N LYS A 89 14.00 11.15 22.85
CA LYS A 89 15.23 11.93 22.89
C LYS A 89 15.88 12.02 21.52
N ASN A 90 15.69 11.01 20.68
CA ASN A 90 16.26 10.90 19.34
C ASN A 90 15.17 11.08 18.26
N GLU A 91 14.19 11.95 18.51
CA GLU A 91 13.14 12.27 17.56
C GLU A 91 13.69 13.11 16.39
N ILE A 92 13.28 12.76 15.18
CA ILE A 92 13.71 13.42 13.95
C ILE A 92 12.56 14.27 13.43
N LEU A 93 12.80 15.57 13.26
CA LEU A 93 11.85 16.51 12.68
C LEU A 93 12.22 16.79 11.23
N VAL A 94 11.34 16.41 10.31
CA VAL A 94 11.52 16.66 8.87
C VAL A 94 10.61 17.81 8.46
N ASP A 95 11.19 18.94 8.06
CA ASP A 95 10.40 20.09 7.57
C ASP A 95 9.57 19.63 6.35
N ARG A 96 8.25 19.77 6.47
CA ARG A 96 7.29 19.47 5.41
C ARG A 96 6.18 20.50 5.40
N THR A 97 5.90 21.02 4.21
CA THR A 97 4.69 21.80 3.97
C THR A 97 3.53 20.86 3.66
N ARG A 98 2.43 21.00 4.39
CA ARG A 98 1.19 20.25 4.18
C ARG A 98 0.03 21.24 4.17
N ASP A 99 -0.84 21.15 3.16
CA ASP A 99 -2.02 22.01 3.04
C ASP A 99 -1.74 23.52 3.12
N HIS A 100 -0.57 23.95 2.59
CA HIS A 100 -0.02 25.32 2.64
C HIS A 100 0.48 25.80 4.01
N GLU A 101 0.46 24.94 5.02
CA GLU A 101 1.03 25.21 6.34
C GLU A 101 2.43 24.60 6.43
N ARG A 102 3.37 25.33 7.04
CA ARG A 102 4.70 24.83 7.36
C ARG A 102 4.64 24.12 8.70
N GLY A 103 5.14 22.89 8.74
CA GLY A 103 5.24 22.10 9.96
C GLY A 103 6.32 21.04 9.83
N TYR A 104 6.29 20.09 10.74
CA TYR A 104 7.28 19.02 10.81
C TYR A 104 6.59 17.67 10.78
N CYS A 105 7.09 16.77 9.93
CA CYS A 105 6.79 15.35 10.07
C CYS A 105 7.68 14.78 11.17
N VAL A 106 7.05 14.17 12.17
CA VAL A 106 7.71 13.66 13.37
C VAL A 106 8.00 12.18 13.18
N ILE A 107 9.28 11.83 13.13
CA ILE A 107 9.72 10.44 13.04
C ILE A 107 10.39 10.07 14.36
N THR A 108 9.82 9.10 15.07
CA THR A 108 10.32 8.65 16.38
C THR A 108 10.85 7.21 16.27
N PRO A 109 12.07 6.92 16.75
CA PRO A 109 12.52 5.53 16.90
C PRO A 109 11.65 4.77 17.90
N LEU A 110 11.22 3.56 17.53
CA LEU A 110 10.51 2.61 18.39
C LEU A 110 11.38 1.36 18.56
N TYR A 111 11.92 1.17 19.76
CA TYR A 111 12.70 -0.02 20.10
C TYR A 111 11.78 -1.16 20.49
N THR A 112 11.87 -2.29 19.77
CA THR A 112 10.94 -3.42 19.92
C THR A 112 11.55 -4.60 20.66
N HIS A 113 12.84 -4.87 20.43
CA HIS A 113 13.53 -6.01 21.02
C HIS A 113 15.04 -5.74 21.19
N ILE A 114 15.69 -6.64 21.92
CA ILE A 114 17.14 -6.70 22.04
C ILE A 114 17.63 -7.86 21.16
N ASP A 115 18.64 -7.62 20.33
CA ASP A 115 19.22 -8.66 19.48
C ASP A 115 20.07 -9.68 20.26
N ALA A 116 20.59 -10.71 19.59
CA ALA A 116 21.44 -11.72 20.22
C ALA A 116 22.75 -11.16 20.80
N LYS A 117 23.16 -9.96 20.38
CA LYS A 117 24.37 -9.25 20.84
C LYS A 117 24.10 -8.28 21.99
N GLY A 118 22.85 -8.14 22.41
CA GLY A 118 22.46 -7.21 23.48
C GLY A 118 22.19 -5.78 23.00
N GLU A 119 22.14 -5.53 21.68
CA GLU A 119 21.86 -4.20 21.13
C GLU A 119 20.35 -3.99 20.97
N LYS A 120 19.89 -2.75 21.24
CA LYS A 120 18.49 -2.39 21.02
C LYS A 120 18.21 -2.27 19.53
N ARG A 121 17.25 -3.06 19.03
CA ARG A 121 16.75 -2.99 17.66
C ARG A 121 15.35 -2.40 17.64
N GLY A 122 15.00 -1.76 16.54
CA GLY A 122 13.76 -1.03 16.42
C GLY A 122 13.49 -0.59 14.99
N ILE A 123 12.38 0.12 14.84
CA ILE A 123 11.96 0.73 13.58
C ILE A 123 11.75 2.22 13.78
N PHE A 124 11.75 2.98 12.68
CA PHE A 124 11.29 4.35 12.69
C PHE A 124 9.79 4.39 12.47
N VAL A 125 9.08 5.12 13.33
CA VAL A 125 7.63 5.29 13.25
C VAL A 125 7.33 6.74 12.92
N ASP A 126 6.59 6.94 11.82
CA ASP A 126 5.99 8.22 11.49
C ASP A 126 4.80 8.47 12.43
N ARG A 127 4.91 9.49 13.28
CA ARG A 127 3.85 9.89 14.23
C ARG A 127 2.95 11.00 13.70
N GLY A 128 3.17 11.42 12.46
CA GLY A 128 2.36 12.41 11.77
C GLY A 128 3.01 13.78 11.69
N TRP A 129 2.20 14.73 11.22
CA TRP A 129 2.59 16.11 10.98
C TRP A 129 2.10 17.00 12.14
N ILE A 130 3.00 17.84 12.65
CA ILE A 130 2.74 18.84 13.70
C ILE A 130 3.14 20.24 13.23
#